data_AF-A0A7S0GPM7-F1
#
_entry.id   AF-A0A7S0GPM7-F1
#
_cell.length_a   1.000
_cell.length_b   1.000
_cell.length_c   1.000
_cell.angle_alpha   90.00
_cell.angle_beta   90.00
_cell.angle_gamma   90.00
#
_symmetry.space_group_name_H-M   'P 1'
#
loop_
_entity.id
_entity.type
_entity.pdbx_description
1 polymer ?
#
loop_
_entity_poly.entity_id
_entity_poly.type
_entity_poly.pdbx_seq_one_letter_code
_entity_poly.pdbx_strand_id
1 'polypeptide(L)'
;WERDAPASAPAVLVVAAIRRLPNATIDKERGVCENNENVFLNGAELELSDGWYGAPARCDAATTSLVNAGAIRVGSKLLVQGLELLPKDGEPANPLADEALDSFLALRRNQVRPAPWDAKLGARRETAAFPLRSVAADGGAVKKILLHVERVYPSTWVESDRPDGKNVHRSELAEKRALKAWEEARAAALERLQDAFSFANENDLDEGASEARARAALETKGLFERRTRRAAKLRVSGVTSTEKNATASHHTGAALLTVYDLDEDAAARLELAEGATFEVTDVSARLEKKEGGLELVASRRSRWRRVAPSALARARLAPNPTPRRLATVRDLSSETSFVTNAARNDGKVRFGEEFDCVAAIVRVARPTPQSAPTSQWVFLADASVGEALDSGFAPDLSKIVCDAELLAVETHVTHAEAFVDAEAWGAGAGFEKAQNSATTKNSFETIPVALENLTYTRRDAANGVRVAAFTERSRATPLR
;
A
#
# COMPACT_ATOMS: atom_id res chain seq x y z
N TRP A 1 29.04 -13.24 -16.09
CA TRP A 1 30.41 -12.85 -15.69
C TRP A 1 30.99 -11.79 -16.59
N GLU A 2 30.92 -11.94 -17.91
CA GLU A 2 31.48 -10.97 -18.89
C GLU A 2 30.77 -9.61 -18.91
N ARG A 3 29.60 -9.48 -18.27
CA ARG A 3 28.79 -8.26 -18.17
C ARG A 3 28.27 -7.68 -19.50
N ASP A 4 28.42 -8.41 -20.61
CA ASP A 4 27.80 -8.07 -21.91
C ASP A 4 26.27 -8.05 -21.88
N ALA A 5 25.67 -8.91 -21.06
CA ALA A 5 24.24 -8.96 -20.80
C ALA A 5 23.96 -8.77 -19.31
N PRO A 6 22.92 -8.00 -18.93
CA PRO A 6 22.59 -7.78 -17.54
C PRO A 6 22.06 -9.08 -16.91
N ALA A 7 22.47 -9.38 -15.67
CA ALA A 7 21.93 -10.52 -14.90
C ALA A 7 20.40 -10.45 -14.69
N SER A 8 19.83 -9.25 -14.85
CA SER A 8 18.38 -9.04 -14.78
C SER A 8 17.61 -9.57 -16.00
N ALA A 9 18.28 -9.90 -17.10
CA ALA A 9 17.66 -10.48 -18.28
C ALA A 9 17.05 -11.86 -17.97
N PRO A 10 15.93 -12.22 -18.61
CA PRO A 10 15.29 -13.51 -18.38
C PRO A 10 16.11 -14.65 -18.99
N ALA A 11 16.23 -15.76 -18.28
CA ALA A 11 16.94 -16.95 -18.73
C ALA A 11 16.27 -18.22 -18.19
N VAL A 12 16.49 -19.35 -18.86
CA VAL A 12 16.15 -20.67 -18.33
C VAL A 12 17.44 -21.40 -17.99
N LEU A 13 17.63 -21.69 -16.71
CA LEU A 13 18.83 -22.35 -16.19
C LEU A 13 18.46 -23.68 -15.54
N VAL A 14 19.34 -24.66 -15.59
CA VAL A 14 19.16 -25.94 -14.89
C VAL A 14 19.96 -25.95 -13.60
N VAL A 15 19.39 -26.50 -12.53
CA VAL A 15 20.12 -26.76 -11.29
C VAL A 15 21.06 -27.94 -11.52
N ALA A 16 22.36 -27.66 -11.65
CA ALA A 16 23.40 -28.67 -11.88
C ALA A 16 23.83 -29.36 -10.57
N ALA A 17 23.93 -28.59 -9.48
CA ALA A 17 24.28 -29.11 -8.16
C ALA A 17 23.63 -28.30 -7.04
N ILE A 18 23.48 -28.93 -5.87
CA ILE A 18 23.17 -28.27 -4.60
C ILE A 18 24.43 -28.43 -3.75
N ARG A 19 25.15 -27.33 -3.53
CA ARG A 19 26.48 -27.33 -2.89
C ARG A 19 26.39 -27.26 -1.38
N ARG A 20 25.49 -26.42 -0.85
CA ARG A 20 25.26 -26.25 0.58
C ARG A 20 23.78 -26.06 0.88
N LEU A 21 23.32 -26.66 1.98
CA LEU A 21 22.04 -26.37 2.61
C LEU A 21 22.32 -25.80 4.00
N PRO A 22 21.58 -24.80 4.47
CA PRO A 22 21.73 -24.36 5.85
C PRO A 22 21.29 -25.46 6.81
N ASN A 23 22.15 -25.77 7.79
CA ASN A 23 21.73 -26.57 8.93
C ASN A 23 20.72 -25.76 9.77
N ALA A 24 19.73 -26.44 10.36
CA ALA A 24 18.61 -25.81 11.08
C ALA A 24 19.01 -25.00 12.35
N THR A 25 20.29 -24.93 12.69
CA THR A 25 20.84 -24.22 13.84
C THR A 25 21.94 -23.29 13.38
N ILE A 26 21.63 -22.00 13.20
CA ILE A 26 22.65 -20.95 13.09
C ILE A 26 22.33 -19.90 14.15
N ASP A 27 23.32 -19.67 15.01
CA ASP A 27 23.30 -18.77 16.16
C ASP A 27 22.96 -17.34 15.78
N LYS A 28 22.09 -16.72 16.58
CA LYS A 28 21.58 -15.35 16.42
C LYS A 28 22.63 -14.25 16.66
N GLU A 29 23.91 -14.59 16.81
CA GLU A 29 24.94 -13.68 17.35
C GLU A 29 25.82 -13.00 16.28
N ARG A 30 25.72 -13.35 14.99
CA ARG A 30 26.32 -12.53 13.93
C ARG A 30 25.36 -11.39 13.57
N GLY A 31 25.66 -10.23 14.16
CA GLY A 31 24.87 -9.00 14.12
C GLY A 31 24.35 -8.61 12.73
N VAL A 32 23.15 -8.04 12.75
CA VAL A 32 22.49 -7.41 11.62
C VAL A 32 23.28 -6.18 11.20
N CYS A 33 23.96 -6.24 10.06
CA CYS A 33 24.37 -5.05 9.32
C CYS A 33 23.49 -4.88 8.06
N GLU A 34 23.14 -3.63 7.75
CA GLU A 34 22.06 -3.18 6.84
C GLU A 34 22.39 -3.29 5.34
N ASN A 35 23.11 -4.33 4.90
CA ASN A 35 23.48 -4.51 3.49
C ASN A 35 22.79 -5.73 2.86
N ASN A 36 22.37 -5.60 1.58
CA ASN A 36 21.65 -6.62 0.80
C ASN A 36 22.35 -7.98 0.65
N GLU A 37 23.65 -8.07 0.94
CA GLU A 37 24.47 -9.28 0.80
C GLU A 37 24.23 -10.28 1.95
N ASN A 38 23.87 -9.79 3.15
CA ASN A 38 23.62 -10.64 4.32
C ASN A 38 22.41 -11.57 4.15
N VAL A 39 21.47 -11.20 3.28
CA VAL A 39 20.25 -11.99 2.98
C VAL A 39 20.60 -13.40 2.47
N PHE A 40 21.78 -13.56 1.86
CA PHE A 40 22.21 -14.80 1.22
C PHE A 40 23.22 -15.61 2.04
N LEU A 41 23.72 -15.09 3.17
CA LEU A 41 24.80 -15.74 3.95
C LEU A 41 24.43 -17.13 4.46
N ASN A 42 23.15 -17.31 4.84
CA ASN A 42 22.61 -18.57 5.35
C ASN A 42 21.71 -19.27 4.32
N GLY A 43 21.80 -18.87 3.05
CA GLY A 43 20.99 -19.43 1.97
C GLY A 43 21.51 -20.78 1.48
N ALA A 44 20.64 -21.55 0.83
CA ALA A 44 21.10 -22.67 0.01
C ALA A 44 21.99 -22.16 -1.14
N GLU A 45 23.09 -22.86 -1.39
CA GLU A 45 24.02 -22.59 -2.49
C GLU A 45 23.81 -23.62 -3.59
N LEU A 46 23.46 -23.12 -4.77
CA LEU A 46 23.19 -23.90 -5.97
C LEU A 46 24.25 -23.63 -7.03
N GLU A 47 24.40 -24.57 -7.94
CA GLU A 47 25.06 -24.35 -9.22
C GLU A 47 24.00 -24.33 -10.32
N LEU A 48 23.89 -23.22 -11.03
CA LEU A 48 22.97 -23.05 -12.15
C LEU A 48 23.72 -23.07 -13.47
N SER A 49 23.27 -23.87 -14.42
CA SER A 49 23.89 -23.97 -15.73
C SER A 49 22.94 -23.58 -16.85
N ASP A 50 23.49 -22.93 -17.88
CA ASP A 50 22.83 -22.69 -19.17
C ASP A 50 23.08 -23.82 -20.18
N GLY A 51 23.79 -24.88 -19.77
CA GLY A 51 24.23 -26.00 -20.61
C GLY A 51 25.68 -25.88 -21.11
N TRP A 52 26.32 -24.73 -20.93
CA TRP A 52 27.72 -24.49 -21.31
C TRP A 52 28.58 -24.27 -20.08
N TYR A 53 28.15 -23.40 -19.16
CA TYR A 53 28.88 -23.04 -17.95
C TYR A 53 28.01 -23.21 -16.70
N GLY A 54 28.65 -23.45 -15.54
CA GLY A 54 27.99 -23.54 -14.25
C GLY A 54 28.28 -22.31 -13.40
N ALA A 55 27.24 -21.64 -12.90
CA ALA A 55 27.33 -20.43 -12.11
C ALA A 55 26.93 -20.67 -10.65
N PRO A 56 27.69 -20.19 -9.66
CA PRO A 56 27.25 -20.23 -8.27
C PRO A 56 26.05 -19.30 -8.11
N ALA A 57 25.05 -19.77 -7.38
CA ALA A 57 23.83 -19.04 -7.09
C ALA A 57 23.45 -19.23 -5.63
N ARG A 58 23.06 -18.13 -4.96
CA ARG A 58 22.69 -18.17 -3.53
C ARG A 58 21.23 -17.77 -3.36
N CYS A 59 20.52 -18.55 -2.54
CA CYS A 59 19.10 -18.38 -2.31
C CYS A 59 18.81 -17.45 -1.13
N ASP A 60 17.75 -16.65 -1.22
CA ASP A 60 17.13 -16.05 -0.03
C ASP A 60 16.44 -17.12 0.85
N ALA A 61 15.94 -16.72 2.02
CA ALA A 61 15.28 -17.64 2.96
C ALA A 61 14.05 -18.33 2.33
N ALA A 62 13.25 -17.59 1.57
CA ALA A 62 12.04 -18.11 0.93
C ALA A 62 12.36 -19.11 -0.19
N THR A 63 13.40 -18.88 -0.99
CA THR A 63 13.85 -19.81 -2.04
C THR A 63 14.56 -21.02 -1.44
N THR A 64 15.36 -20.82 -0.38
CA THR A 64 15.99 -21.90 0.39
C THR A 64 14.95 -22.89 0.93
N SER A 65 13.83 -22.38 1.43
CA SER A 65 12.72 -23.22 1.91
C SER A 65 12.16 -24.14 0.81
N LEU A 66 12.18 -23.71 -0.46
CA LEU A 66 11.76 -24.55 -1.60
C LEU A 66 12.77 -25.62 -1.94
N VAL A 67 14.07 -25.33 -1.79
CA VAL A 67 15.14 -26.31 -1.96
C VAL A 67 15.01 -27.39 -0.88
N ASN A 68 14.86 -26.98 0.38
CA ASN A 68 14.67 -27.89 1.52
C ASN A 68 13.40 -28.75 1.38
N ALA A 69 12.31 -28.17 0.85
CA ALA A 69 11.08 -28.90 0.56
C ALA A 69 11.16 -29.83 -0.67
N GLY A 70 12.30 -29.85 -1.39
CA GLY A 70 12.49 -30.64 -2.60
C GLY A 70 11.77 -30.11 -3.85
N ALA A 71 11.15 -28.93 -3.77
CA ALA A 71 10.49 -28.28 -4.91
C ALA A 71 11.51 -27.74 -5.92
N ILE A 72 12.72 -27.39 -5.47
CA ILE A 72 13.89 -27.13 -6.32
C ILE A 72 14.91 -28.22 -6.04
N ARG A 73 15.22 -29.03 -7.05
CA ARG A 73 16.16 -30.16 -6.97
C ARG A 73 17.15 -30.16 -8.14
N VAL A 74 18.24 -30.91 -8.03
CA VAL A 74 19.16 -31.14 -9.16
C VAL A 74 18.37 -31.65 -10.38
N GLY A 75 18.68 -31.11 -11.55
CA GLY A 75 17.98 -31.33 -12.81
C GLY A 75 16.73 -30.46 -13.02
N SER A 76 16.31 -29.67 -12.03
CA SER A 76 15.17 -28.75 -12.21
C SER A 76 15.55 -27.62 -13.17
N LYS A 77 14.71 -27.37 -14.18
CA LYS A 77 14.81 -26.17 -15.00
C LYS A 77 14.05 -25.02 -14.34
N LEU A 78 14.70 -23.87 -14.25
CA LEU A 78 14.20 -22.67 -13.60
C LEU A 78 14.19 -21.53 -14.61
N LEU A 79 13.03 -20.89 -14.77
CA LEU A 79 12.93 -19.57 -15.38
C LEU A 79 13.34 -18.54 -14.32
N VAL A 80 14.41 -17.83 -14.60
CA VAL A 80 14.91 -16.73 -13.77
C VAL A 80 14.77 -15.41 -14.51
N GLN A 81 14.43 -14.34 -13.80
CA GLN A 81 14.36 -12.99 -14.35
C GLN A 81 14.51 -11.92 -13.27
N GLY A 82 15.17 -10.82 -13.59
CA GLY A 82 15.43 -9.75 -12.63
C GLY A 82 16.46 -10.10 -11.55
N LEU A 83 17.33 -11.08 -11.79
CA LEU A 83 18.40 -11.42 -10.85
C LEU A 83 19.44 -10.30 -10.75
N GLU A 84 20.20 -10.34 -9.65
CA GLU A 84 21.40 -9.54 -9.46
C GLU A 84 22.62 -10.47 -9.45
N LEU A 85 23.72 -10.01 -10.06
CA LEU A 85 25.04 -10.62 -9.88
C LEU A 85 25.71 -9.86 -8.73
N LEU A 86 26.15 -10.58 -7.70
CA LEU A 86 26.81 -10.02 -6.53
C LEU A 86 28.28 -10.51 -6.46
N PRO A 87 29.23 -9.66 -6.03
CA PRO A 87 29.05 -8.24 -5.71
C PRO A 87 28.76 -7.38 -6.95
N LYS A 88 27.97 -6.31 -6.79
CA LYS A 88 27.51 -5.49 -7.93
C LYS A 88 28.67 -4.83 -8.68
N ASP A 89 29.70 -4.44 -7.92
CA ASP A 89 30.86 -3.69 -8.40
C ASP A 89 32.05 -4.58 -8.81
N GLY A 90 31.83 -5.90 -8.95
CA GLY A 90 32.88 -6.80 -9.44
C GLY A 90 33.29 -6.53 -10.90
N GLU A 91 34.54 -6.78 -11.25
CA GLU A 91 35.03 -6.62 -12.64
C GLU A 91 34.44 -7.69 -13.58
N PRO A 92 34.35 -7.42 -14.90
CA PRO A 92 34.05 -8.45 -15.89
C PRO A 92 35.07 -9.59 -15.81
N ALA A 93 34.58 -10.82 -15.75
CA ALA A 93 35.43 -12.02 -15.69
C ALA A 93 35.07 -13.01 -16.79
N ASN A 94 36.08 -13.73 -17.30
CA ASN A 94 35.89 -14.88 -18.17
C ASN A 94 35.17 -15.99 -17.36
N PRO A 95 34.11 -16.64 -17.88
CA PRO A 95 33.37 -17.68 -17.16
C PRO A 95 34.19 -18.85 -16.63
N LEU A 96 35.36 -19.12 -17.24
CA LEU A 96 36.27 -20.22 -16.85
C LEU A 96 37.39 -19.78 -15.90
N ALA A 97 37.49 -18.49 -15.58
CA ALA A 97 38.52 -17.97 -14.69
C ALA A 97 38.09 -18.11 -13.22
N ASP A 98 39.05 -18.24 -12.31
CA ASP A 98 38.77 -18.44 -10.89
C ASP A 98 38.03 -17.22 -10.28
N GLU A 99 38.31 -16.01 -10.78
CA GLU A 99 37.66 -14.77 -10.33
C GLU A 99 36.15 -14.76 -10.63
N ALA A 100 35.68 -15.59 -11.59
CA ALA A 100 34.25 -15.73 -11.86
C ALA A 100 33.50 -16.39 -10.70
N LEU A 101 34.17 -17.21 -9.88
CA LEU A 101 33.58 -17.89 -8.73
C LEU A 101 33.36 -16.97 -7.53
N ASP A 102 34.04 -15.82 -7.49
CA ASP A 102 33.82 -14.79 -6.47
C ASP A 102 32.47 -14.08 -6.63
N SER A 103 31.88 -14.19 -7.83
CA SER A 103 30.57 -13.63 -8.15
C SER A 103 29.47 -14.68 -8.16
N PHE A 104 28.31 -14.40 -7.56
CA PHE A 104 27.17 -15.32 -7.54
C PHE A 104 25.85 -14.67 -7.96
N LEU A 105 24.94 -15.49 -8.50
CA LEU A 105 23.58 -15.09 -8.83
C LEU A 105 22.70 -15.05 -7.57
N ALA A 106 22.12 -13.89 -7.27
CA ALA A 106 21.22 -13.70 -6.14
C ALA A 106 19.80 -14.18 -6.47
N LEU A 107 19.43 -15.37 -5.99
CA LEU A 107 18.10 -15.95 -6.23
C LEU A 107 17.10 -15.53 -5.17
N ARG A 108 16.10 -14.77 -5.59
CA ARG A 108 14.97 -14.37 -4.74
C ARG A 108 13.67 -15.03 -5.15
N ARG A 109 12.77 -15.26 -4.20
CA ARG A 109 11.53 -16.04 -4.44
C ARG A 109 10.65 -15.50 -5.57
N ASN A 110 10.56 -14.19 -5.76
CA ASN A 110 9.73 -13.58 -6.81
C ASN A 110 10.40 -13.54 -8.19
N GLN A 111 11.66 -13.94 -8.28
CA GLN A 111 12.48 -13.88 -9.49
C GLN A 111 12.67 -15.26 -10.14
N VAL A 112 12.29 -16.33 -9.42
CA VAL A 112 12.50 -17.73 -9.82
C VAL A 112 11.16 -18.45 -9.99
N ARG A 113 10.97 -19.15 -11.11
CA ARG A 113 9.82 -20.04 -11.35
C ARG A 113 10.28 -21.36 -11.98
N PRO A 114 9.56 -22.48 -11.76
CA PRO A 114 9.80 -23.69 -12.53
C PRO A 114 9.61 -23.44 -14.02
N ALA A 115 10.50 -23.99 -14.84
CA ALA A 115 10.37 -24.03 -16.29
C ALA A 115 9.94 -25.42 -16.76
N PRO A 116 9.26 -25.54 -17.92
CA PRO A 116 8.96 -26.83 -18.54
C PRO A 116 10.21 -27.70 -18.72
N TRP A 117 10.05 -29.02 -18.67
CA TRP A 117 11.16 -29.98 -18.78
C TRP A 117 11.90 -29.89 -20.13
N ASP A 118 11.19 -29.52 -21.20
CA ASP A 118 11.66 -29.36 -22.57
C ASP A 118 12.13 -27.93 -22.88
N ALA A 119 12.03 -27.00 -21.91
CA ALA A 119 12.45 -25.62 -22.12
C ALA A 119 13.95 -25.54 -22.50
N LYS A 120 14.25 -24.81 -23.57
CA LYS A 120 15.63 -24.54 -24.01
C LYS A 120 16.37 -23.72 -22.94
N LEU A 121 17.57 -24.18 -22.56
CA LEU A 121 18.43 -23.47 -21.62
C LEU A 121 19.04 -22.20 -22.24
N GLY A 122 19.44 -21.27 -21.38
CA GLY A 122 20.09 -20.01 -21.74
C GLY A 122 19.12 -18.82 -21.79
N ALA A 123 19.57 -17.75 -22.43
CA ALA A 123 18.86 -16.47 -22.47
C ALA A 123 17.49 -16.58 -23.15
N ARG A 124 16.52 -15.81 -22.62
CA ARG A 124 15.19 -15.64 -23.18
C ARG A 124 15.05 -14.21 -23.67
N ARG A 125 14.34 -14.03 -24.80
CA ARG A 125 14.07 -12.70 -25.35
C ARG A 125 13.01 -11.95 -24.54
N GLU A 126 12.01 -12.67 -24.04
CA GLU A 126 10.84 -12.07 -23.41
C GLU A 126 10.79 -12.34 -21.91
N THR A 127 10.60 -11.28 -21.14
CA THR A 127 10.29 -11.34 -19.70
C THR A 127 8.85 -11.82 -19.51
N ALA A 128 8.67 -12.87 -18.70
CA ALA A 128 7.36 -13.43 -18.39
C ALA A 128 6.65 -12.62 -17.31
N ALA A 129 5.35 -12.40 -17.45
CA ALA A 129 4.55 -11.83 -16.37
C ALA A 129 4.23 -12.91 -15.33
N PHE A 130 4.52 -12.64 -14.06
CA PHE A 130 4.16 -13.56 -12.97
C PHE A 130 2.80 -13.19 -12.38
N PRO A 131 1.93 -14.17 -12.08
CA PRO A 131 0.60 -13.88 -11.54
C PRO A 131 0.69 -13.39 -10.09
N LEU A 132 -0.20 -12.46 -9.71
CA LEU A 132 -0.21 -11.85 -8.39
C LEU A 132 -0.27 -12.87 -7.24
N ARG A 133 -1.12 -13.90 -7.36
CA ARG A 133 -1.19 -15.01 -6.39
C ARG A 133 0.13 -15.74 -6.10
N SER A 134 1.15 -15.60 -6.97
CA SER A 134 2.45 -16.24 -6.80
C SER A 134 3.51 -15.34 -6.15
N VAL A 135 3.16 -14.08 -5.88
CA VAL A 135 4.07 -13.10 -5.31
C VAL A 135 4.15 -13.31 -3.80
N ALA A 136 5.38 -13.46 -3.29
CA ALA A 136 5.67 -13.50 -1.87
C ALA A 136 6.09 -12.12 -1.38
N ALA A 137 5.59 -11.71 -0.21
CA ALA A 137 5.88 -10.40 0.36
C ALA A 137 7.37 -10.17 0.67
N ASP A 138 8.11 -11.21 1.03
CA ASP A 138 9.54 -11.20 1.35
C ASP A 138 10.42 -11.68 0.18
N GLY A 139 9.82 -11.93 -0.99
CA GLY A 139 10.49 -12.60 -2.11
C GLY A 139 11.31 -11.72 -3.05
N GLY A 140 11.60 -10.48 -2.69
CA GLY A 140 12.25 -9.50 -3.55
C GLY A 140 11.34 -8.92 -4.64
N ALA A 141 11.91 -8.17 -5.59
CA ALA A 141 11.15 -7.49 -6.63
C ALA A 141 10.65 -8.44 -7.72
N VAL A 142 9.43 -8.19 -8.21
CA VAL A 142 8.79 -8.86 -9.34
C VAL A 142 9.17 -8.11 -10.62
N LYS A 143 9.82 -8.80 -11.56
CA LYS A 143 10.31 -8.17 -12.80
C LYS A 143 9.18 -7.68 -13.71
N LYS A 144 8.11 -8.45 -13.84
CA LYS A 144 6.92 -8.10 -14.64
C LYS A 144 5.67 -8.77 -14.06
N ILE A 145 4.60 -8.00 -13.93
CA ILE A 145 3.29 -8.46 -13.42
C ILE A 145 2.16 -7.81 -14.21
N LEU A 146 1.04 -8.52 -14.36
CA LEU A 146 -0.21 -7.98 -14.89
C LEU A 146 -1.16 -7.70 -13.72
N LEU A 147 -1.56 -6.45 -13.58
CA LEU A 147 -2.40 -5.96 -12.50
C LEU A 147 -3.64 -5.29 -13.06
N HIS A 148 -4.80 -5.65 -12.52
CA HIS A 148 -6.07 -5.01 -12.78
C HIS A 148 -6.38 -4.05 -11.64
N VAL A 149 -6.71 -2.80 -11.97
CA VAL A 149 -7.04 -1.77 -10.98
C VAL A 149 -8.49 -1.96 -10.55
N GLU A 150 -8.69 -2.40 -9.32
CA GLU A 150 -10.02 -2.55 -8.73
C GLU A 150 -10.54 -1.23 -8.18
N ARG A 151 -9.69 -0.51 -7.44
CA ARG A 151 -10.04 0.77 -6.82
C ARG A 151 -8.89 1.76 -6.88
N VAL A 152 -9.23 3.03 -7.04
CA VAL A 152 -8.29 4.15 -6.95
C VAL A 152 -8.59 4.94 -5.68
N TYR A 153 -7.72 4.85 -4.67
CA TYR A 153 -7.93 5.58 -3.42
C TYR A 153 -7.50 7.05 -3.55
N PRO A 154 -8.03 7.95 -2.69
CA PRO A 154 -7.57 9.34 -2.63
C PRO A 154 -6.06 9.44 -2.47
N SER A 155 -5.45 10.43 -3.12
CA SER A 155 -4.01 10.64 -3.01
C SER A 155 -3.62 11.07 -1.60
N THR A 156 -2.51 10.53 -1.12
CA THR A 156 -1.96 10.82 0.21
C THR A 156 -0.60 11.49 0.09
N TRP A 157 -0.25 12.31 1.09
CA TRP A 157 1.08 12.86 1.26
C TRP A 157 1.85 12.04 2.28
N VAL A 158 3.09 11.70 1.98
CA VAL A 158 3.98 10.94 2.84
C VAL A 158 5.16 11.82 3.19
N GLU A 159 5.30 12.15 4.47
CA GLU A 159 6.50 12.77 5.00
C GLU A 159 7.40 11.70 5.59
N SER A 160 8.58 11.54 4.99
CA SER A 160 9.61 10.58 5.41
C SER A 160 10.82 11.35 5.97
N ASP A 161 11.81 10.63 6.48
CA ASP A 161 13.09 11.18 6.97
C ASP A 161 12.93 12.22 8.09
N ARG A 162 11.87 12.08 8.90
CA ARG A 162 11.67 12.92 10.08
C ARG A 162 12.74 12.63 11.14
N PRO A 163 13.06 13.60 12.02
CA PRO A 163 13.98 13.38 13.14
C PRO A 163 13.57 12.24 14.08
N ASP A 164 12.27 11.92 14.14
CA ASP A 164 11.72 10.81 14.93
C ASP A 164 11.79 9.44 14.22
N GLY A 165 12.27 9.40 12.97
CA GLY A 165 12.35 8.20 12.14
C GLY A 165 11.00 7.66 11.67
N LYS A 166 9.88 8.37 11.91
CA LYS A 166 8.54 7.90 11.56
C LYS A 166 8.06 8.53 10.25
N ASN A 167 7.36 7.72 9.46
CA ASN A 167 6.66 8.21 8.29
C ASN A 167 5.25 8.64 8.67
N VAL A 168 4.85 9.83 8.25
CA VAL A 168 3.49 10.36 8.46
C VAL A 168 2.75 10.41 7.14
N HIS A 169 1.58 9.77 7.11
CA HIS A 169 0.66 9.81 5.97
C HIS A 169 -0.42 10.86 6.24
N ARG A 170 -0.61 11.80 5.32
CA ARG A 170 -1.59 12.89 5.45
C ARG A 170 -2.55 12.92 4.27
N SER A 171 -3.79 13.30 4.52
CA SER A 171 -4.71 13.74 3.48
C SER A 171 -4.28 15.11 2.94
N GLU A 172 -4.89 15.56 1.84
CA GLU A 172 -4.59 16.87 1.27
C GLU A 172 -4.85 18.02 2.27
N LEU A 173 -5.95 17.96 3.03
CA LEU A 173 -6.26 18.98 4.03
C LEU A 173 -5.29 18.95 5.21
N ALA A 174 -4.93 17.76 5.70
CA ALA A 174 -3.93 17.62 6.76
C ALA A 174 -2.56 18.13 6.31
N GLU A 175 -2.18 17.88 5.05
CA GLU A 175 -0.92 18.38 4.48
C GLU A 175 -0.90 19.90 4.37
N LYS A 176 -1.98 20.53 3.88
CA LYS A 176 -2.08 22.00 3.83
C LYS A 176 -1.91 22.64 5.21
N ARG A 177 -2.53 22.05 6.24
CA ARG A 177 -2.38 22.49 7.65
C ARG A 177 -0.95 22.31 8.15
N ALA A 178 -0.34 21.15 7.90
CA ALA A 178 1.02 20.85 8.32
C ALA A 178 2.06 21.75 7.62
N LEU A 179 1.87 22.02 6.33
CA LEU A 179 2.72 22.93 5.56
C LEU A 179 2.67 24.34 6.15
N LYS A 180 1.46 24.88 6.38
CA LYS A 180 1.29 26.20 6.98
C LYS A 180 1.95 26.29 8.37
N ALA A 181 1.71 25.29 9.23
CA ALA A 181 2.32 25.27 10.57
C ALA A 181 3.86 25.19 10.51
N TRP A 182 4.41 24.44 9.55
CA TRP A 182 5.85 24.36 9.34
C TRP A 182 6.44 25.68 8.83
N GLU A 183 5.77 26.35 7.88
CA GLU A 183 6.17 27.67 7.37
C GLU A 183 6.17 28.73 8.48
N GLU A 184 5.12 28.76 9.30
CA GLU A 184 5.00 29.66 10.46
C GLU A 184 6.11 29.38 11.51
N ALA A 185 6.35 28.11 11.84
CA ALA A 185 7.40 27.73 12.79
C ALA A 185 8.80 28.08 12.26
N ARG A 186 9.04 27.87 10.96
CA ARG A 186 10.30 28.22 10.29
C ARG A 186 10.51 29.73 10.24
N ALA A 187 9.48 30.50 9.90
CA ALA A 187 9.53 31.96 9.90
C ALA A 187 9.86 32.51 11.31
N ALA A 188 9.14 32.03 12.33
CA ALA A 188 9.39 32.43 13.71
C ALA A 188 10.75 31.96 14.25
N ALA A 189 11.34 30.89 13.70
CA ALA A 189 12.69 30.47 14.05
C ALA A 189 13.75 31.38 13.40
N LEU A 190 13.54 31.78 12.15
CA LEU A 190 14.40 32.71 11.43
C LEU A 190 14.37 34.12 12.04
N GLU A 191 13.20 34.63 12.40
CA GLU A 191 13.05 35.93 13.08
C GLU A 191 13.85 35.95 14.39
N ARG A 192 13.70 34.91 15.23
CA ARG A 192 14.49 34.78 16.48
C ARG A 192 15.99 34.69 16.24
N LEU A 193 16.42 34.06 15.15
CA LEU A 193 17.84 34.01 14.79
C LEU A 193 18.32 35.39 14.36
N GLN A 194 17.55 36.08 13.51
CA GLN A 194 17.86 37.44 13.05
C GLN A 194 17.95 38.42 14.21
N ASP A 195 17.04 38.35 15.19
CA ASP A 195 17.14 39.11 16.43
C ASP A 195 18.41 38.76 17.19
N ALA A 196 18.72 37.47 17.37
CA ALA A 196 19.94 37.05 18.05
C ALA A 196 21.22 37.53 17.34
N PHE A 197 21.21 37.62 16.00
CA PHE A 197 22.31 38.16 15.21
C PHE A 197 22.41 39.68 15.34
N SER A 198 21.29 40.40 15.31
CA SER A 198 21.28 41.86 15.44
C SER A 198 21.77 42.32 16.83
N PHE A 199 21.49 41.55 17.88
CA PHE A 199 22.01 41.81 19.23
C PHE A 199 23.50 41.44 19.43
N ALA A 200 24.12 40.66 18.54
CA ALA A 200 25.50 40.18 18.70
C ALA A 200 26.62 41.11 18.16
N ASN A 201 26.26 42.24 17.54
CA ASN A 201 27.09 43.37 17.08
C ASN A 201 28.22 43.16 16.04
N GLU A 202 27.92 43.65 14.83
CA GLU A 202 28.64 44.31 13.72
C GLU A 202 30.06 44.00 13.22
N ASN A 203 30.99 43.35 13.93
CA ASN A 203 32.41 43.48 13.49
C ASN A 203 33.10 42.37 12.70
N ASP A 204 32.49 41.22 12.38
CA ASP A 204 33.10 40.23 11.45
C ASP A 204 32.09 39.12 11.06
N LEU A 205 31.06 39.44 10.29
CA LEU A 205 30.14 38.42 9.76
C LEU A 205 30.30 38.30 8.25
N ASP A 206 31.16 37.38 7.83
CA ASP A 206 31.09 36.79 6.50
C ASP A 206 29.64 36.27 6.28
N GLU A 207 28.98 36.74 5.22
CA GLU A 207 27.60 36.37 4.89
C GLU A 207 27.44 34.83 4.84
N GLY A 208 28.48 34.13 4.38
CA GLY A 208 28.52 32.67 4.35
C GLY A 208 28.48 32.01 5.74
N ALA A 209 29.11 32.61 6.75
CA ALA A 209 29.10 32.11 8.13
C ALA A 209 27.73 32.31 8.81
N SER A 210 27.05 33.41 8.50
CA SER A 210 25.68 33.68 8.97
C SER A 210 24.67 32.68 8.39
N GLU A 211 24.74 32.43 7.07
CA GLU A 211 23.88 31.44 6.41
C GLU A 211 24.12 30.02 6.94
N ALA A 212 25.39 29.62 7.12
CA ALA A 212 25.73 28.32 7.67
C ALA A 212 25.19 28.13 9.10
N ARG A 213 25.25 29.18 9.92
CA ARG A 213 24.72 29.15 11.30
C ARG A 213 23.19 29.12 11.32
N ALA A 214 22.52 29.83 10.42
CA ALA A 214 21.07 29.75 10.27
C ALA A 214 20.64 28.34 9.81
N ARG A 215 21.35 27.74 8.83
CA ARG A 215 21.16 26.37 8.39
C ARG A 215 21.29 25.37 9.55
N ALA A 216 22.39 25.42 10.30
CA ALA A 216 22.62 24.53 11.45
C ALA A 216 21.54 24.67 12.55
N ALA A 217 21.09 25.91 12.82
CA ALA A 217 20.05 26.16 13.80
C ALA A 217 18.67 25.64 13.35
N LEU A 218 18.35 25.75 12.06
CA LEU A 218 17.14 25.16 11.48
C LEU A 218 17.21 23.64 11.44
N GLU A 219 18.36 23.05 11.12
CA GLU A 219 18.57 21.59 11.14
C GLU A 219 18.37 21.03 12.54
N THR A 220 18.93 21.69 13.56
CA THR A 220 18.76 21.29 14.98
C THR A 220 17.29 21.28 15.40
N LYS A 221 16.46 22.16 14.82
CA LYS A 221 15.02 22.24 15.09
C LYS A 221 14.16 21.37 14.16
N GLY A 222 14.76 20.67 13.19
CA GLY A 222 14.00 19.95 12.15
C GLY A 222 13.19 20.86 11.22
N LEU A 223 13.57 22.14 11.10
CA LEU A 223 12.89 23.16 10.29
C LEU A 223 13.69 23.56 9.05
N PHE A 224 14.77 22.85 8.74
CA PHE A 224 15.61 23.15 7.59
C PHE A 224 14.96 22.72 6.27
N GLU A 225 14.59 21.45 6.17
CA GLU A 225 13.96 20.86 4.99
C GLU A 225 12.80 19.98 5.42
N ARG A 226 11.73 19.96 4.61
CA ARG A 226 10.61 19.05 4.77
C ARG A 226 10.48 18.16 3.53
N ARG A 227 10.70 16.86 3.70
CA ARG A 227 10.67 15.88 2.61
C ARG A 227 9.30 15.22 2.51
N THR A 228 8.38 15.89 1.81
CA THR A 228 7.06 15.31 1.49
C THR A 228 7.04 14.75 0.08
N ARG A 229 6.33 13.64 -0.10
CA ARG A 229 6.08 13.01 -1.41
C ARG A 229 4.61 12.66 -1.55
N ARG A 230 4.07 12.79 -2.76
CA ARG A 230 2.74 12.30 -3.05
C ARG A 230 2.79 10.79 -3.30
N ALA A 231 1.83 10.08 -2.74
CA ALA A 231 1.63 8.65 -2.95
C ALA A 231 0.17 8.37 -3.29
N ALA A 232 -0.04 7.61 -4.36
CA ALA A 232 -1.33 7.03 -4.71
C ALA A 232 -1.38 5.58 -4.25
N LYS A 233 -2.50 5.19 -3.64
CA LYS A 233 -2.76 3.80 -3.27
C LYS A 233 -3.85 3.26 -4.17
N LEU A 234 -3.66 2.05 -4.67
CA LEU A 234 -4.59 1.38 -5.57
C LEU A 234 -4.90 0.00 -5.00
N ARG A 235 -6.15 -0.42 -5.04
CA ARG A 235 -6.47 -1.82 -4.86
C ARG A 235 -6.32 -2.51 -6.20
N VAL A 236 -5.52 -3.57 -6.25
CA VAL A 236 -5.26 -4.31 -7.48
C VAL A 236 -5.49 -5.79 -7.31
N SER A 237 -5.90 -6.44 -8.40
CA SER A 237 -5.95 -7.90 -8.49
C SER A 237 -5.18 -8.44 -9.67
N GLY A 238 -4.86 -9.74 -9.59
CA GLY A 238 -4.24 -10.45 -10.69
C GLY A 238 -5.23 -10.74 -11.83
N VAL A 239 -4.69 -11.09 -12.98
CA VAL A 239 -5.45 -11.71 -14.08
C VAL A 239 -5.27 -13.23 -14.07
N THR A 240 -6.29 -13.97 -14.51
CA THR A 240 -6.29 -15.44 -14.58
C THR A 240 -6.81 -15.95 -15.91
N SER A 241 -6.48 -17.20 -16.23
CA SER A 241 -6.94 -17.82 -17.47
C SER A 241 -8.44 -18.08 -17.43
N THR A 242 -9.15 -17.67 -18.49
CA THR A 242 -10.59 -17.86 -18.62
C THR A 242 -10.98 -19.33 -18.73
N GLU A 243 -10.11 -20.20 -19.25
CA GLU A 243 -10.35 -21.65 -19.36
C GLU A 243 -10.41 -22.33 -17.99
N LYS A 244 -9.66 -21.81 -17.00
CA LYS A 244 -9.66 -22.34 -15.62
C LYS A 244 -10.81 -21.77 -14.78
N ASN A 245 -11.49 -20.73 -15.23
CA ASN A 245 -12.61 -20.10 -14.52
C ASN A 245 -13.92 -20.93 -14.60
N ALA A 246 -14.01 -21.94 -15.46
CA ALA A 246 -15.21 -22.76 -15.59
C ALA A 246 -15.40 -23.76 -14.43
N THR A 247 -14.35 -24.10 -13.69
CA THR A 247 -14.40 -25.17 -12.68
C THR A 247 -13.89 -24.78 -11.29
N ALA A 248 -13.31 -23.60 -11.11
CA ALA A 248 -12.90 -23.14 -9.79
C ALA A 248 -12.91 -21.61 -9.69
N SER A 249 -13.59 -21.12 -8.66
CA SER A 249 -13.61 -19.73 -8.18
C SER A 249 -12.25 -19.30 -7.61
N HIS A 250 -11.20 -19.38 -8.42
CA HIS A 250 -9.85 -19.12 -7.95
C HIS A 250 -9.65 -17.62 -7.71
N HIS A 251 -9.41 -17.26 -6.45
CA HIS A 251 -8.92 -15.95 -6.06
C HIS A 251 -7.67 -15.59 -6.89
N THR A 252 -7.73 -14.46 -7.61
CA THR A 252 -6.62 -14.01 -8.47
C THR A 252 -5.45 -13.42 -7.67
N GLY A 253 -5.61 -13.31 -6.34
CA GLY A 253 -4.80 -12.48 -5.47
C GLY A 253 -5.35 -11.05 -5.47
N ALA A 254 -5.48 -10.44 -4.30
CA ALA A 254 -5.65 -9.00 -4.15
C ALA A 254 -4.44 -8.42 -3.41
N ALA A 255 -4.04 -7.21 -3.77
CA ALA A 255 -2.94 -6.50 -3.14
C ALA A 255 -3.22 -5.00 -3.12
N LEU A 256 -2.62 -4.32 -2.16
CA LEU A 256 -2.51 -2.87 -2.19
C LEU A 256 -1.29 -2.49 -3.04
N LEU A 257 -1.44 -1.63 -4.03
CA LEU A 257 -0.33 -1.09 -4.81
C LEU A 257 -0.10 0.37 -4.44
N THR A 258 1.04 0.66 -3.83
CA THR A 258 1.50 2.01 -3.50
C THR A 258 2.40 2.52 -4.62
N VAL A 259 2.02 3.65 -5.21
CA VAL A 259 2.76 4.34 -6.28
C VAL A 259 3.24 5.67 -5.72
N TYR A 260 4.55 5.82 -5.58
CA TYR A 260 5.17 7.08 -5.17
C TYR A 260 5.43 7.98 -6.36
N ASP A 261 5.44 9.30 -6.11
CA ASP A 261 5.74 10.34 -7.11
C ASP A 261 4.78 10.30 -8.33
N LEU A 262 3.53 9.89 -8.09
CA LEU A 262 2.46 9.95 -9.10
C LEU A 262 1.80 11.35 -9.03
N ASP A 263 2.27 12.26 -9.89
CA ASP A 263 1.58 13.53 -10.12
C ASP A 263 0.28 13.33 -10.92
N GLU A 264 -0.61 14.33 -10.91
CA GLU A 264 -1.89 14.25 -11.63
C GLU A 264 -1.67 14.07 -13.13
N ASP A 265 -0.63 14.70 -13.66
CA ASP A 265 -0.24 14.57 -15.05
C ASP A 265 0.22 13.15 -15.39
N ALA A 266 0.99 12.47 -14.53
CA ALA A 266 1.39 11.07 -14.74
C ALA A 266 0.21 10.14 -14.62
N ALA A 267 -0.68 10.36 -13.65
CA ALA A 267 -1.91 9.58 -13.53
C ALA A 267 -2.80 9.73 -14.79
N ALA A 268 -2.94 10.96 -15.29
CA ALA A 268 -3.68 11.26 -16.51
C ALA A 268 -3.02 10.66 -17.76
N ARG A 269 -1.69 10.79 -17.90
CA ARG A 269 -0.90 10.17 -18.99
C ARG A 269 -1.00 8.65 -19.00
N LEU A 270 -1.10 8.03 -17.82
CA LEU A 270 -1.29 6.58 -17.69
C LEU A 270 -2.75 6.16 -17.89
N GLU A 271 -3.69 7.10 -17.97
CA GLU A 271 -5.13 6.86 -17.93
C GLU A 271 -5.48 5.90 -16.77
N LEU A 272 -4.93 6.20 -15.60
CA LEU A 272 -5.07 5.37 -14.41
C LEU A 272 -6.50 5.47 -13.88
N ALA A 273 -7.32 4.47 -14.18
CA ALA A 273 -8.72 4.40 -13.80
C ALA A 273 -9.09 3.01 -13.28
N GLU A 274 -10.17 2.96 -12.51
CA GLU A 274 -10.80 1.69 -12.11
C GLU A 274 -11.20 0.88 -13.35
N GLY A 275 -10.99 -0.44 -13.31
CA GLY A 275 -11.22 -1.34 -14.43
C GLY A 275 -10.08 -1.40 -15.45
N ALA A 276 -9.09 -0.50 -15.38
CA ALA A 276 -7.93 -0.56 -16.27
C ALA A 276 -6.98 -1.70 -15.88
N THR A 277 -6.31 -2.30 -16.87
CA THR A 277 -5.30 -3.35 -16.64
C THR A 277 -3.95 -2.89 -17.15
N PHE A 278 -2.92 -3.12 -16.34
CA PHE A 278 -1.55 -2.68 -16.62
C PHE A 278 -0.57 -3.84 -16.54
N GLU A 279 0.38 -3.85 -17.46
CA GLU A 279 1.66 -4.51 -17.26
C GLU A 279 2.56 -3.55 -16.49
N VAL A 280 3.03 -3.99 -15.33
CA VAL A 280 3.93 -3.22 -14.48
C VAL A 280 5.23 -3.99 -14.33
N THR A 281 6.36 -3.31 -14.55
CA THR A 281 7.70 -3.89 -14.36
C THR A 281 8.35 -3.41 -13.08
N ASP A 282 9.28 -4.20 -12.56
CA ASP A 282 10.16 -3.85 -11.43
C ASP A 282 9.36 -3.35 -10.20
N VAL A 283 8.44 -4.18 -9.73
CA VAL A 283 7.56 -3.89 -8.59
C VAL A 283 8.08 -4.62 -7.35
N SER A 284 8.26 -3.90 -6.24
CA SER A 284 8.66 -4.54 -4.97
C SER A 284 7.45 -5.09 -4.25
N ALA A 285 7.60 -6.21 -3.55
CA ALA A 285 6.57 -6.76 -2.67
C ALA A 285 7.00 -6.58 -1.21
N ARG A 286 6.03 -6.37 -0.31
CA ARG A 286 6.20 -6.35 1.14
C ARG A 286 4.90 -6.71 1.85
N LEU A 287 4.98 -6.98 3.16
CA LEU A 287 3.80 -7.16 4.00
C LEU A 287 3.20 -5.80 4.31
N GLU A 288 1.88 -5.68 4.18
CA GLU A 288 1.19 -4.46 4.58
C GLU A 288 1.19 -4.31 6.11
N LYS A 289 1.62 -3.15 6.61
CA LYS A 289 1.82 -2.92 8.06
C LYS A 289 0.52 -2.84 8.88
N LYS A 290 -0.59 -2.39 8.29
CA LYS A 290 -1.84 -2.08 9.03
C LYS A 290 -2.82 -3.26 9.02
N GLU A 291 -3.30 -3.64 7.83
CA GLU A 291 -4.36 -4.64 7.67
C GLU A 291 -3.81 -6.06 7.45
N GLY A 292 -2.49 -6.19 7.27
CA GLY A 292 -1.88 -7.42 6.80
C GLY A 292 -2.15 -7.67 5.31
N GLY A 293 -1.52 -8.70 4.76
CA GLY A 293 -1.63 -9.02 3.33
C GLY A 293 -0.48 -8.46 2.50
N LEU A 294 -0.68 -8.49 1.17
CA LEU A 294 0.36 -8.17 0.20
C LEU A 294 0.29 -6.70 -0.22
N GLU A 295 1.37 -5.97 -0.01
CA GLU A 295 1.57 -4.65 -0.57
C GLU A 295 2.63 -4.69 -1.67
N LEU A 296 2.27 -4.16 -2.82
CA LEU A 296 3.15 -3.90 -3.94
C LEU A 296 3.59 -2.43 -3.92
N VAL A 297 4.84 -2.17 -4.28
CA VAL A 297 5.39 -0.82 -4.34
C VAL A 297 5.99 -0.59 -5.72
N ALA A 298 5.40 0.36 -6.43
CA ALA A 298 5.98 0.90 -7.66
C ALA A 298 6.93 2.05 -7.33
N SER A 299 8.15 1.96 -7.86
CA SER A 299 9.20 2.96 -7.69
C SER A 299 9.44 3.71 -9.01
N ARG A 300 10.37 4.67 -9.02
CA ARG A 300 10.82 5.36 -10.25
C ARG A 300 11.42 4.42 -11.31
N ARG A 301 11.85 3.21 -10.91
CA ARG A 301 12.33 2.17 -11.85
C ARG A 301 11.19 1.41 -12.50
N SER A 302 10.00 1.42 -11.89
CA SER A 302 8.85 0.71 -12.44
C SER A 302 8.40 1.37 -13.75
N ARG A 303 7.98 0.56 -14.71
CA ARG A 303 7.38 1.01 -15.96
C ARG A 303 5.98 0.44 -16.05
N TRP A 304 5.10 1.23 -16.65
CA TRP A 304 3.68 0.91 -16.75
C TRP A 304 3.30 0.92 -18.22
N ARG A 305 2.56 -0.11 -18.62
CA ARG A 305 1.99 -0.20 -19.96
C ARG A 305 0.54 -0.66 -19.83
N ARG A 306 -0.38 0.15 -20.33
CA ARG A 306 -1.79 -0.24 -20.38
C ARG A 306 -1.98 -1.42 -21.32
N VAL A 307 -2.78 -2.39 -20.88
CA VAL A 307 -3.15 -3.57 -21.65
C VAL A 307 -4.60 -3.41 -22.07
N ALA A 308 -4.86 -3.39 -23.37
CA ALA A 308 -6.21 -3.29 -23.90
C ALA A 308 -7.04 -4.55 -23.57
N PRO A 309 -8.36 -4.43 -23.32
CA PRO A 309 -9.24 -5.58 -23.09
C PRO A 309 -9.19 -6.63 -24.21
N SER A 310 -9.04 -6.19 -25.47
CA SER A 310 -8.88 -7.09 -26.63
C SER A 310 -7.58 -7.90 -26.58
N ALA A 311 -6.51 -7.38 -25.99
CA ALA A 311 -5.26 -8.11 -25.79
C ALA A 311 -5.41 -9.19 -24.69
N LEU A 312 -6.11 -8.87 -23.59
CA LEU A 312 -6.44 -9.85 -22.55
C LEU A 312 -7.32 -10.97 -23.10
N ALA A 313 -8.35 -10.63 -23.88
CA ALA A 313 -9.23 -11.61 -24.51
C ALA A 313 -8.48 -12.56 -25.45
N ARG A 314 -7.59 -12.02 -26.31
CA ARG A 314 -6.70 -12.85 -27.16
C ARG A 314 -5.79 -13.76 -26.35
N ALA A 315 -5.31 -13.29 -25.21
CA ALA A 315 -4.51 -14.08 -24.27
C ALA A 315 -5.34 -15.04 -23.40
N ARG A 316 -6.68 -15.05 -23.54
CA ARG A 316 -7.61 -15.81 -22.70
C ARG A 316 -7.41 -15.52 -21.22
N LEU A 317 -7.18 -14.25 -20.90
CA LEU A 317 -7.02 -13.75 -19.53
C LEU A 317 -8.18 -12.86 -19.15
N ALA A 318 -8.66 -12.99 -17.91
CA ALA A 318 -9.65 -12.10 -17.32
C ALA A 318 -9.28 -11.76 -15.87
N PRO A 319 -9.51 -10.50 -15.44
CA PRO A 319 -9.54 -10.16 -14.03
C PRO A 319 -10.81 -10.72 -13.38
N ASN A 320 -10.81 -10.84 -12.06
CA ASN A 320 -11.99 -11.16 -11.26
C ASN A 320 -12.05 -10.18 -10.07
N PRO A 321 -12.38 -8.90 -10.33
CA PRO A 321 -12.30 -7.87 -9.32
C PRO A 321 -13.39 -8.02 -8.26
N THR A 322 -13.11 -7.62 -7.01
CA THR A 322 -14.18 -7.46 -6.02
C THR A 322 -15.04 -6.25 -6.40
N PRO A 323 -16.36 -6.42 -6.63
CA PRO A 323 -17.20 -5.32 -7.11
C PRO A 323 -17.33 -4.22 -6.05
N ARG A 324 -17.46 -2.98 -6.54
CA ARG A 324 -17.81 -1.83 -5.71
C ARG A 324 -19.22 -2.03 -5.14
N ARG A 325 -19.38 -1.89 -3.83
CA ARG A 325 -20.65 -2.11 -3.12
C ARG A 325 -21.12 -0.83 -2.46
N LEU A 326 -22.18 -0.23 -3.01
CA LEU A 326 -22.99 0.76 -2.29
C LEU A 326 -23.92 0.00 -1.35
N ALA A 327 -23.81 0.25 -0.05
CA ALA A 327 -24.48 -0.52 0.99
C ALA A 327 -25.15 0.40 2.01
N THR A 328 -26.30 -0.04 2.48
CA THR A 328 -26.96 0.47 3.69
C THR A 328 -26.54 -0.35 4.90
N VAL A 329 -26.89 0.12 6.09
CA VAL A 329 -26.68 -0.57 7.37
C VAL A 329 -27.25 -1.99 7.35
N ARG A 330 -28.37 -2.24 6.65
CA ARG A 330 -29.00 -3.57 6.57
C ARG A 330 -28.23 -4.56 5.69
N ASP A 331 -27.46 -4.06 4.74
CA ASP A 331 -26.62 -4.86 3.84
C ASP A 331 -25.32 -5.33 4.53
N LEU A 332 -24.98 -4.74 5.67
CA LEU A 332 -23.86 -5.15 6.49
C LEU A 332 -24.22 -6.39 7.32
N SER A 333 -23.34 -7.39 7.29
CA SER A 333 -23.54 -8.67 7.96
C SER A 333 -23.70 -8.52 9.48
N SER A 334 -24.62 -9.30 10.03
CA SER A 334 -24.82 -9.42 11.48
C SER A 334 -23.90 -10.46 12.13
N GLU A 335 -23.23 -11.28 11.33
CA GLU A 335 -22.40 -12.38 11.79
C GLU A 335 -21.05 -11.87 12.30
N THR A 336 -20.65 -12.33 13.48
CA THR A 336 -19.39 -11.91 14.12
C THR A 336 -18.18 -12.77 13.72
N SER A 337 -18.41 -13.89 13.03
CA SER A 337 -17.38 -14.85 12.67
C SER A 337 -16.68 -14.48 11.35
N PHE A 338 -15.34 -14.43 11.39
CA PHE A 338 -14.45 -14.50 10.22
C PHE A 338 -14.62 -15.86 9.52
N VAL A 339 -15.77 -16.12 8.90
CA VAL A 339 -15.93 -17.30 8.03
C VAL A 339 -15.28 -16.94 6.70
N THR A 340 -14.43 -17.84 6.22
CA THR A 340 -13.77 -17.72 4.93
C THR A 340 -14.80 -17.46 3.82
N ASN A 341 -14.50 -16.52 2.92
CA ASN A 341 -15.34 -15.93 1.86
C ASN A 341 -16.11 -16.90 0.94
N ALA A 342 -16.02 -18.22 1.11
CA ALA A 342 -16.54 -19.22 0.19
C ALA A 342 -17.93 -19.80 0.57
N ALA A 343 -18.44 -19.60 1.79
CA ALA A 343 -19.53 -20.47 2.31
C ALA A 343 -20.95 -19.86 2.32
N ARG A 344 -21.14 -18.54 2.22
CA ARG A 344 -22.49 -17.93 2.19
C ARG A 344 -22.58 -16.84 1.13
N ASN A 345 -23.32 -17.11 0.06
CA ASN A 345 -23.65 -16.14 -0.98
C ASN A 345 -24.91 -15.34 -0.57
N ASP A 346 -24.86 -14.67 0.58
CA ASP A 346 -25.97 -13.85 1.08
C ASP A 346 -25.89 -12.39 0.61
N GLY A 347 -24.87 -12.04 -0.18
CA GLY A 347 -24.66 -10.70 -0.74
C GLY A 347 -24.25 -9.64 0.28
N LYS A 348 -24.12 -9.98 1.56
CA LYS A 348 -23.84 -9.02 2.63
C LYS A 348 -22.37 -8.61 2.70
N VAL A 349 -22.11 -7.38 3.13
CA VAL A 349 -20.75 -6.88 3.42
C VAL A 349 -20.26 -7.50 4.73
N ARG A 350 -19.09 -8.15 4.69
CA ARG A 350 -18.48 -8.84 5.83
C ARG A 350 -17.45 -7.96 6.54
N PHE A 351 -17.04 -8.37 7.74
CA PHE A 351 -15.95 -7.69 8.44
C PHE A 351 -14.65 -7.70 7.61
N GLY A 352 -13.96 -6.57 7.60
CA GLY A 352 -12.77 -6.31 6.78
C GLY A 352 -13.08 -5.97 5.32
N GLU A 353 -14.33 -6.07 4.86
CA GLU A 353 -14.68 -5.68 3.50
C GLU A 353 -14.94 -4.17 3.39
N GLU A 354 -14.57 -3.63 2.24
CA GLU A 354 -14.81 -2.24 1.89
C GLU A 354 -16.20 -2.07 1.24
N PHE A 355 -16.89 -0.99 1.62
CA PHE A 355 -18.16 -0.58 1.06
C PHE A 355 -18.24 0.95 0.97
N ASP A 356 -19.20 1.43 0.19
CA ASP A 356 -19.56 2.84 0.08
C ASP A 356 -20.97 3.02 0.66
N CYS A 357 -21.26 4.17 1.24
CA CYS A 357 -22.61 4.49 1.73
C CYS A 357 -22.96 5.96 1.53
N VAL A 358 -24.25 6.26 1.49
CA VAL A 358 -24.77 7.63 1.55
C VAL A 358 -25.59 7.76 2.82
N ALA A 359 -25.24 8.72 3.67
CA ALA A 359 -25.87 8.89 4.97
C ALA A 359 -25.91 10.36 5.38
N ALA A 360 -26.81 10.72 6.30
CA ALA A 360 -26.82 12.00 6.98
C ALA A 360 -26.04 11.89 8.30
N ILE A 361 -25.28 12.93 8.63
CA ILE A 361 -24.58 13.02 9.92
C ILE A 361 -25.60 13.32 11.01
N VAL A 362 -25.74 12.41 11.97
CA VAL A 362 -26.59 12.59 13.15
C VAL A 362 -25.82 13.34 14.22
N ARG A 363 -24.56 12.93 14.46
CA ARG A 363 -23.71 13.54 15.49
C ARG A 363 -22.24 13.28 15.24
N VAL A 364 -21.43 14.32 15.39
CA VAL A 364 -19.98 14.22 15.49
C VAL A 364 -19.56 14.27 16.96
N ALA A 365 -18.76 13.29 17.40
CA ALA A 365 -18.18 13.28 18.74
C ALA A 365 -16.93 14.16 18.81
N ARG A 366 -16.53 14.54 20.03
CA ARG A 366 -15.26 15.25 20.23
C ARG A 366 -14.07 14.35 19.89
N PRO A 367 -13.04 14.88 19.22
CA PRO A 367 -11.80 14.14 18.99
C PRO A 367 -11.13 13.68 20.29
N THR A 368 -10.46 12.52 20.24
CA THR A 368 -9.80 11.89 21.39
C THR A 368 -8.36 11.51 21.06
N PRO A 369 -7.38 11.81 21.94
CA PRO A 369 -7.46 12.74 23.07
C PRO A 369 -7.55 14.21 22.58
N GLN A 370 -8.16 15.10 23.35
CA GLN A 370 -8.40 16.50 22.90
C GLN A 370 -7.11 17.30 22.64
N SER A 371 -6.00 16.99 23.32
CA SER A 371 -4.73 17.71 23.14
C SER A 371 -3.95 17.30 21.88
N ALA A 372 -4.13 16.05 21.43
CA ALA A 372 -3.42 15.47 20.30
C ALA A 372 -4.32 14.43 19.63
N PRO A 373 -5.38 14.88 18.93
CA PRO A 373 -6.45 14.00 18.48
C PRO A 373 -5.96 12.98 17.47
N THR A 374 -6.30 11.71 17.69
CA THR A 374 -5.98 10.60 16.78
C THR A 374 -7.21 9.81 16.35
N SER A 375 -8.34 9.97 17.05
CA SER A 375 -9.59 9.30 16.73
C SER A 375 -10.81 10.20 16.95
N GLN A 376 -11.86 10.00 16.17
CA GLN A 376 -13.16 10.65 16.32
C GLN A 376 -14.28 9.72 15.89
N TRP A 377 -15.40 9.76 16.63
CA TRP A 377 -16.61 9.01 16.31
C TRP A 377 -17.60 9.89 15.56
N VAL A 378 -18.19 9.36 14.49
CA VAL A 378 -19.26 9.99 13.72
C VAL A 378 -20.43 9.03 13.64
N PHE A 379 -21.60 9.48 14.07
CA PHE A 379 -22.83 8.70 14.02
C PHE A 379 -23.67 9.15 12.83
N LEU A 380 -24.10 8.18 12.04
CA LEU A 380 -24.72 8.38 10.74
C LEU A 380 -26.07 7.64 10.67
N ALA A 381 -27.01 8.24 9.96
CA ALA A 381 -28.29 7.64 9.60
C ALA A 381 -28.40 7.58 8.07
N ASP A 382 -28.62 6.39 7.53
CA ASP A 382 -28.83 6.19 6.09
C ASP A 382 -30.33 6.00 5.77
N ALA A 383 -30.63 5.65 4.51
CA ALA A 383 -32.00 5.40 4.05
C ALA A 383 -32.72 4.29 4.84
N SER A 384 -32.00 3.35 5.46
CA SER A 384 -32.60 2.24 6.21
C SER A 384 -33.29 2.68 7.51
N VAL A 385 -32.93 3.87 8.03
CA VAL A 385 -33.56 4.51 9.18
C VAL A 385 -34.93 5.08 8.80
N GLY A 386 -35.06 5.60 7.57
CA GLY A 386 -36.31 6.19 7.08
C GLY A 386 -37.41 5.18 6.83
N GLU A 387 -37.09 3.95 6.41
CA GLU A 387 -38.07 2.87 6.27
C GLU A 387 -38.57 2.32 7.62
N ALA A 388 -37.83 2.52 8.71
CA ALA A 388 -38.27 2.16 10.06
C ALA A 388 -39.23 3.19 10.67
N LEU A 389 -39.35 4.36 10.04
CA LEU A 389 -40.25 5.44 10.41
C LEU A 389 -41.37 5.47 9.34
N ASP A 390 -42.63 5.21 9.71
CA ASP A 390 -43.79 5.20 8.79
C ASP A 390 -44.12 6.56 8.10
N SER A 391 -43.14 7.46 7.93
CA SER A 391 -43.30 8.79 7.32
C SER A 391 -42.44 8.90 6.05
N GLY A 392 -43.11 9.03 4.89
CA GLY A 392 -42.50 8.99 3.55
C GLY A 392 -41.42 10.04 3.26
N PHE A 393 -40.68 9.79 2.16
CA PHE A 393 -39.65 10.55 1.40
C PHE A 393 -38.64 11.48 2.10
N ALA A 394 -38.85 11.96 3.33
CA ALA A 394 -37.90 12.73 4.12
C ALA A 394 -38.07 12.36 5.60
N PRO A 395 -37.26 11.45 6.16
CA PRO A 395 -37.40 11.06 7.55
C PRO A 395 -37.12 12.27 8.44
N ASP A 396 -38.07 12.58 9.32
CA ASP A 396 -37.85 13.52 10.41
C ASP A 396 -36.84 12.89 11.37
N LEU A 397 -35.56 13.21 11.17
CA LEU A 397 -34.44 12.64 11.93
C LEU A 397 -34.53 13.01 13.43
N SER A 398 -35.44 13.90 13.86
CA SER A 398 -35.73 14.14 15.28
C SER A 398 -36.57 13.02 15.93
N LYS A 399 -37.10 12.09 15.13
CA LYS A 399 -37.95 10.97 15.53
C LYS A 399 -37.27 9.61 15.47
N ILE A 400 -35.94 9.54 15.33
CA ILE A 400 -35.20 8.26 15.31
C ILE A 400 -35.61 7.42 16.54
N VAL A 401 -36.25 6.27 16.30
CA VAL A 401 -36.68 5.33 17.34
C VAL A 401 -35.45 4.62 17.90
N CYS A 402 -35.48 4.25 19.18
CA CYS A 402 -34.39 3.56 19.86
C CYS A 402 -33.92 2.24 19.20
N ASP A 403 -34.75 1.64 18.34
CA ASP A 403 -34.45 0.37 17.64
C ASP A 403 -33.93 0.56 16.20
N ALA A 404 -33.72 1.80 15.74
CA ALA A 404 -33.17 2.06 14.40
C ALA A 404 -31.69 1.63 14.34
N GLU A 405 -31.33 0.78 13.37
CA GLU A 405 -29.94 0.37 13.17
C GLU A 405 -29.10 1.55 12.64
N LEU A 406 -28.15 2.02 13.44
CA LEU A 406 -27.27 3.15 13.08
C LEU A 406 -25.89 2.67 12.59
N LEU A 407 -25.25 3.52 11.79
CA LEU A 407 -23.84 3.36 11.40
C LEU A 407 -22.98 4.29 12.26
N ALA A 408 -22.04 3.73 13.00
CA ALA A 408 -20.96 4.49 13.62
C ALA A 408 -19.70 4.36 12.76
N VAL A 409 -19.08 5.50 12.48
CA VAL A 409 -17.82 5.59 11.76
C VAL A 409 -16.74 6.09 12.71
N GLU A 410 -15.67 5.32 12.82
CA GLU A 410 -14.47 5.69 13.56
C GLU A 410 -13.44 6.25 12.59
N THR A 411 -13.13 7.54 12.68
CA THR A 411 -11.91 8.07 12.05
C THR A 411 -10.74 7.73 12.97
N HIS A 412 -9.69 7.12 12.45
CA HIS A 412 -8.49 6.81 13.21
C HIS A 412 -7.23 7.05 12.38
N VAL A 413 -6.32 7.86 12.91
CA VAL A 413 -5.02 8.14 12.30
C VAL A 413 -3.88 7.77 13.23
N THR A 414 -2.73 7.44 12.66
CA THR A 414 -1.55 7.02 13.44
C THR A 414 -0.81 8.19 14.10
N HIS A 415 -1.06 9.42 13.66
CA HIS A 415 -0.37 10.62 14.14
C HIS A 415 -1.33 11.80 14.20
N ALA A 416 -1.24 12.63 15.25
CA ALA A 416 -2.18 13.73 15.45
C ALA A 416 -2.12 14.79 14.33
N GLU A 417 -0.93 15.05 13.76
CA GLU A 417 -0.81 15.94 12.59
C GLU A 417 -1.50 15.43 11.32
N ALA A 418 -1.84 14.15 11.25
CA ALA A 418 -2.60 13.58 10.14
C ALA A 418 -4.12 13.67 10.38
N PHE A 419 -4.54 14.02 11.60
CA PHE A 419 -5.94 14.06 11.98
C PHE A 419 -6.67 15.23 11.31
N VAL A 420 -7.85 14.91 10.79
CA VAL A 420 -8.78 15.88 10.24
C VAL A 420 -10.13 15.64 10.90
N ASP A 421 -10.69 16.69 11.50
CA ASP A 421 -12.01 16.66 12.10
C ASP A 421 -13.08 16.34 11.04
N ALA A 422 -14.04 15.48 11.38
CA ALA A 422 -15.15 15.11 10.51
C ALA A 422 -16.04 16.31 10.12
N GLU A 423 -16.07 17.39 10.90
CA GLU A 423 -16.74 18.64 10.49
C GLU A 423 -16.16 19.21 9.18
N ALA A 424 -14.88 18.95 8.90
CA ALA A 424 -14.23 19.36 7.66
C ALA A 424 -14.74 18.59 6.43
N TRP A 425 -15.58 17.56 6.60
CA TRP A 425 -16.31 16.93 5.49
C TRP A 425 -17.33 17.87 4.85
N GLY A 426 -17.70 18.97 5.51
CA GLY A 426 -18.58 19.99 4.95
C GLY A 426 -20.07 19.62 4.95
N ALA A 427 -20.45 18.60 5.73
CA ALA A 427 -21.82 18.13 5.94
C ALA A 427 -22.45 18.57 7.28
N GLY A 428 -21.73 19.39 8.06
CA GLY A 428 -22.14 19.85 9.39
C GLY A 428 -21.80 18.86 10.52
N ALA A 429 -22.05 19.27 11.77
CA ALA A 429 -21.78 18.46 12.97
C ALA A 429 -22.95 17.54 13.39
N GLY A 430 -24.05 17.56 12.62
CA GLY A 430 -25.31 16.89 12.93
C GLY A 430 -26.26 17.76 13.75
N PHE A 431 -27.03 17.15 14.66
CA PHE A 431 -28.01 17.85 15.49
C PHE A 431 -27.36 18.69 16.59
N GLU A 432 -27.45 20.02 16.49
CA GLU A 432 -27.21 20.91 17.63
C GLU A 432 -28.54 21.32 18.29
N LYS A 433 -28.65 21.10 19.60
CA LYS A 433 -29.68 21.73 20.42
C LYS A 433 -29.32 23.21 20.54
N ALA A 434 -30.11 24.10 19.95
CA ALA A 434 -29.98 25.53 20.21
C ALA A 434 -30.12 25.77 21.73
N GLN A 435 -29.03 26.17 22.39
CA GLN A 435 -29.10 26.66 23.75
C GLN A 435 -29.74 28.05 23.69
N ASN A 436 -30.95 28.16 24.25
CA ASN A 436 -31.70 29.40 24.47
C ASN A 436 -32.35 30.03 23.22
N SER A 437 -33.48 29.48 22.79
CA SER A 437 -34.54 30.28 22.19
C SER A 437 -35.87 29.53 22.28
N ALA A 438 -36.86 30.14 22.94
CA ALA A 438 -38.22 29.60 23.07
C ALA A 438 -39.00 29.59 21.74
N THR A 439 -38.37 30.02 20.64
CA THR A 439 -38.94 30.05 19.29
C THR A 439 -37.82 30.00 18.27
N THR A 440 -37.33 28.80 17.95
CA THR A 440 -36.59 28.58 16.71
C THR A 440 -36.94 27.21 16.18
N LYS A 441 -37.47 27.15 14.96
CA LYS A 441 -37.60 25.90 14.21
C LYS A 441 -36.20 25.28 14.15
N ASN A 442 -36.04 24.03 14.60
CA ASN A 442 -34.84 23.25 14.35
C ASN A 442 -34.64 23.21 12.83
N SER A 443 -33.69 23.98 12.30
CA SER A 443 -33.39 23.96 10.88
C SER A 443 -32.51 22.75 10.59
N PHE A 444 -33.10 21.77 9.91
CA PHE A 444 -32.43 20.57 9.39
C PHE A 444 -31.61 20.95 8.15
N GLU A 445 -30.40 21.47 8.34
CA GLU A 445 -29.43 21.56 7.24
C GLU A 445 -28.34 20.49 7.43
N THR A 446 -28.76 19.23 7.59
CA THR A 446 -27.83 18.10 7.46
C THR A 446 -27.71 17.75 5.99
N ILE A 447 -26.60 18.14 5.38
CA ILE A 447 -26.29 17.79 3.99
C ILE A 447 -25.91 16.30 3.97
N PRO A 448 -26.57 15.45 3.16
CA PRO A 448 -26.15 14.06 3.03
C PRO A 448 -24.70 13.96 2.59
N VAL A 449 -23.96 12.99 3.12
CA VAL A 449 -22.56 12.74 2.77
C VAL A 449 -22.44 11.39 2.07
N ALA A 450 -21.79 11.40 0.90
CA ALA A 450 -21.30 10.19 0.26
C ALA A 450 -19.97 9.80 0.90
N LEU A 451 -19.94 8.63 1.51
CA LEU A 451 -18.76 8.05 2.15
C LEU A 451 -18.27 6.89 1.30
N GLU A 452 -17.02 6.99 0.85
CA GLU A 452 -16.40 6.00 -0.01
C GLU A 452 -15.30 5.24 0.73
N ASN A 453 -15.14 3.97 0.38
CA ASN A 453 -14.10 3.09 0.91
C ASN A 453 -14.11 3.00 2.45
N LEU A 454 -15.29 2.86 3.06
CA LEU A 454 -15.42 2.50 4.46
C LEU A 454 -15.09 1.03 4.65
N THR A 455 -14.38 0.68 5.72
CA THR A 455 -14.10 -0.72 6.06
C THR A 455 -15.03 -1.17 7.17
N TYR A 456 -15.85 -2.20 6.96
CA TYR A 456 -16.73 -2.71 8.01
C TYR A 456 -15.91 -3.45 9.08
N THR A 457 -15.94 -3.02 10.34
CA THR A 457 -15.03 -3.56 11.37
C THR A 457 -15.71 -4.49 12.34
N ARG A 458 -16.86 -4.09 12.90
CA ARG A 458 -17.56 -4.86 13.93
C ARG A 458 -19.02 -4.46 14.04
N ARG A 459 -19.79 -5.30 14.75
CA ARG A 459 -21.14 -4.98 15.22
C ARG A 459 -21.14 -4.86 16.73
N ASP A 460 -21.65 -3.75 17.24
CA ASP A 460 -21.98 -3.57 18.65
C ASP A 460 -23.43 -4.02 18.87
N ALA A 461 -23.60 -5.28 19.28
CA ALA A 461 -24.91 -5.87 19.50
C ALA A 461 -25.66 -5.25 20.70
N ALA A 462 -24.94 -4.71 21.69
CA ALA A 462 -25.55 -4.12 22.88
C ALA A 462 -26.26 -2.80 22.55
N ASN A 463 -25.68 -2.02 21.64
CA ASN A 463 -26.21 -0.73 21.22
C ASN A 463 -26.94 -0.76 19.87
N GLY A 464 -26.99 -1.91 19.18
CA GLY A 464 -27.61 -2.02 17.87
C GLY A 464 -26.86 -1.28 16.75
N VAL A 465 -25.56 -0.98 16.96
CA VAL A 465 -24.76 -0.14 16.06
C VAL A 465 -23.81 -0.98 15.23
N ARG A 466 -23.74 -0.71 13.93
CA ARG A 466 -22.69 -1.25 13.06
C ARG A 466 -21.54 -0.26 12.99
N VAL A 467 -20.32 -0.76 13.07
CA VAL A 467 -19.12 0.07 13.13
C VAL A 467 -18.28 -0.11 11.87
N ALA A 468 -17.93 1.01 11.23
CA ALA A 468 -17.00 1.06 10.13
C ALA A 468 -15.82 1.99 10.44
N ALA A 469 -14.67 1.73 9.81
CA ALA A 469 -13.50 2.58 9.91
C ALA A 469 -13.44 3.52 8.71
N PHE A 470 -13.16 4.79 9.00
CA PHE A 470 -12.78 5.81 8.02
C PHE A 470 -11.26 5.98 8.08
N THR A 471 -10.58 5.53 7.03
CA THR A 471 -9.11 5.47 6.98
C THR A 471 -8.56 6.54 6.03
N GLU A 472 -7.24 6.57 5.87
CA GLU A 472 -6.57 7.39 4.84
C GLU A 472 -6.99 7.05 3.39
N ARG A 473 -7.65 5.91 3.18
CA ARG A 473 -8.19 5.46 1.89
C ARG A 473 -9.64 5.92 1.67
N SER A 474 -10.31 6.36 2.73
CA SER A 474 -11.71 6.75 2.70
C SER A 474 -11.88 8.19 2.23
N ARG A 475 -13.02 8.48 1.59
CA ARG A 475 -13.39 9.82 1.12
C ARG A 475 -14.78 10.17 1.65
N ALA A 476 -14.96 11.41 2.08
CA ALA A 476 -16.27 11.98 2.38
C ALA A 476 -16.54 13.10 1.39
N THR A 477 -17.72 13.11 0.76
CA THR A 477 -18.15 14.15 -0.17
C THR A 477 -19.57 14.59 0.16
N PRO A 478 -19.78 15.87 0.54
CA PRO A 478 -21.13 16.37 0.81
C PRO A 478 -21.91 16.48 -0.50
N LEU A 479 -23.15 15.97 -0.50
CA LEU A 479 -24.07 16.00 -1.63
C LEU A 479 -24.93 17.26 -1.53
N ARG A 480 -24.47 18.35 -2.17
CA ARG A 480 -25.18 19.63 -2.24
C ARG A 480 -26.10 19.74 -3.45
#